data_AF-A0A9P3EKG2-F1
#
_entry.id   AF-A0A9P3EKG2-F1
#
_cell.length_a   1.000
_cell.length_b   1.000
_cell.length_c   1.000
_cell.angle_alpha   90.00
_cell.angle_beta   90.00
_cell.angle_gamma   90.00
#
_symmetry.space_group_name_H-M   'P 1'
#
loop_
_entity.id
_entity.type
_entity.pdbx_description
1 polymer ?
#
loop_
_entity_poly.entity_id
_entity_poly.type
_entity_poly.pdbx_seq_one_letter_code
_entity_poly.pdbx_strand_id
1 'polypeptide(L)'
;MGLIYRYNKNKKLNSPYAKNNNAYVSLNDNGLKVINEKDIINRKFIISKFVNKFLNGCIENLLEVLMDQDNKINYINTYEYMFFITAINFESNFILTKSEAVSHIKEYRKLSRTQQKSITEFLKKNIIPDKKRIAKKDFHNWKNETDSLFNNFLSETVYFNLVGTKECKRIHLSTENGLFNDEQTKLNRSLQERQKYMKNHNIKKKDGFELDNWLNMIYIDAYSHRKVKQHITLNKGNNQDLKLSDSCNKEIYLKKDKNVLYNYKKQKEMLDKNRDLITKPEEDNNIE
;
A
#
# COMPACT_ATOMS: atom_id res chain seq x y z
N MET A 1 5.05 19.62 -4.66
CA MET A 1 4.57 18.24 -4.51
C MET A 1 4.75 17.84 -3.07
N GLY A 2 3.77 17.13 -2.51
CA GLY A 2 3.58 16.98 -1.07
C GLY A 2 2.53 17.96 -0.53
N LEU A 3 2.59 18.23 0.77
CA LEU A 3 1.60 19.00 1.55
C LEU A 3 1.79 20.54 1.47
N ILE A 4 2.78 21.00 0.69
CA ILE A 4 3.17 22.42 0.63
C ILE A 4 3.37 22.93 -0.80
N TYR A 5 3.16 24.24 -0.97
CA TYR A 5 3.65 25.05 -2.08
C TYR A 5 4.92 25.78 -1.66
N ARG A 6 5.85 25.93 -2.60
CA ARG A 6 7.12 26.64 -2.40
C ARG A 6 7.20 27.79 -3.39
N TYR A 7 7.67 28.95 -2.96
CA TYR A 7 7.72 30.15 -3.79
C TYR A 7 9.12 30.76 -3.77
N ASN A 8 9.49 31.40 -4.86
CA ASN A 8 10.71 32.20 -4.95
C ASN A 8 10.54 33.58 -4.26
N LYS A 9 11.60 34.39 -4.26
CA LYS A 9 11.60 35.74 -3.66
C LYS A 9 10.53 36.67 -4.23
N ASN A 10 10.06 36.41 -5.44
CA ASN A 10 9.01 37.19 -6.11
C ASN A 10 7.61 36.60 -5.90
N LYS A 11 7.43 35.72 -4.90
CA LYS A 11 6.17 35.00 -4.59
C LYS A 11 5.63 34.16 -5.76
N LYS A 12 6.45 33.84 -6.77
CA LYS A 12 6.04 32.92 -7.85
C LYS A 12 6.29 31.48 -7.43
N LEU A 13 5.37 30.59 -7.80
CA LEU A 13 5.45 29.18 -7.47
C LEU A 13 6.69 28.54 -8.12
N ASN A 14 7.49 27.85 -7.31
CA ASN A 14 8.61 27.05 -7.79
C ASN A 14 8.13 25.66 -8.21
N SER A 15 8.74 25.12 -9.27
CA SER A 15 8.58 23.70 -9.61
C SER A 15 9.13 22.84 -8.47
N PRO A 16 8.44 21.76 -8.05
CA PRO A 16 8.86 20.91 -6.95
C PRO A 16 10.23 20.24 -7.15
N TYR A 17 10.64 20.05 -8.40
CA TYR A 17 11.86 19.34 -8.79
C TYR A 17 12.95 20.27 -9.33
N ALA A 18 12.66 21.56 -9.44
CA ALA A 18 13.66 22.53 -9.87
C ALA A 18 14.60 22.87 -8.71
N LYS A 19 15.91 22.98 -9.01
CA LYS A 19 16.91 23.50 -8.09
C LYS A 19 16.77 25.03 -7.99
N ASN A 20 15.75 25.47 -7.26
CA ASN A 20 15.46 26.89 -7.06
C ASN A 20 15.61 27.26 -5.58
N ASN A 21 16.04 28.50 -5.32
CA ASN A 21 16.00 29.07 -3.98
C ASN A 21 14.54 29.30 -3.57
N ASN A 22 14.14 28.66 -2.47
CA ASN A 22 12.83 28.83 -1.87
C ASN A 22 12.90 29.95 -0.83
N ALA A 23 12.04 30.97 -0.99
CA ALA A 23 11.96 32.11 -0.07
C ALA A 23 10.71 32.05 0.81
N TYR A 24 9.61 31.50 0.29
CA TYR A 24 8.36 31.35 1.02
C TYR A 24 7.77 29.95 0.85
N VAL A 25 6.95 29.55 1.82
CA VAL A 25 6.23 28.28 1.83
C VAL A 25 4.79 28.53 2.29
N SER A 26 3.83 27.82 1.70
CA SER A 26 2.46 27.76 2.19
C SER A 26 1.97 26.33 2.19
N LEU A 27 0.96 26.01 2.99
CA LEU A 27 0.24 24.74 2.87
C LEU A 27 -0.58 24.75 1.59
N ASN A 28 -0.73 23.58 0.98
CA ASN A 28 -1.76 23.37 -0.04
C ASN A 28 -3.01 22.75 0.60
N ASP A 29 -4.08 22.56 -0.19
CA ASP A 29 -5.34 21.98 0.29
C ASP A 29 -5.16 20.64 1.00
N ASN A 30 -4.19 19.86 0.54
CA ASN A 30 -3.85 18.56 1.12
C ASN A 30 -3.14 18.70 2.47
N GLY A 31 -2.20 19.65 2.61
CA GLY A 31 -1.58 19.99 3.88
C GLY A 31 -2.58 20.56 4.88
N LEU A 32 -3.51 21.39 4.42
CA LEU A 32 -4.61 21.89 5.25
C LEU A 32 -5.52 20.76 5.72
N LYS A 33 -5.85 19.79 4.86
CA LYS A 33 -6.60 18.58 5.26
C LYS A 33 -5.89 17.80 6.37
N VAL A 34 -4.57 17.63 6.27
CA VAL A 34 -3.79 16.92 7.30
C VAL A 34 -3.82 17.65 8.64
N ILE A 35 -3.64 18.98 8.63
CA ILE A 35 -3.55 19.78 9.87
C ILE A 35 -4.93 19.97 10.52
N ASN A 36 -5.99 20.12 9.72
CA ASN A 36 -7.34 20.31 10.24
C ASN A 36 -8.00 19.00 10.71
N GLU A 37 -7.43 17.84 10.36
CA GLU A 37 -7.94 16.55 10.81
C GLU A 37 -7.61 16.31 12.28
N LYS A 38 -8.67 16.16 13.09
CA LYS A 38 -8.57 15.98 14.54
C LYS A 38 -8.38 14.51 14.92
N ASP A 39 -8.96 13.59 14.15
CA ASP A 39 -8.81 12.15 14.40
C ASP A 39 -7.42 11.69 13.94
N ILE A 40 -6.62 11.18 14.89
CA ILE A 40 -5.24 10.77 14.66
C ILE A 40 -5.16 9.71 13.56
N ILE A 41 -6.10 8.77 13.55
CA ILE A 41 -6.12 7.66 12.60
C ILE A 41 -6.48 8.19 11.20
N ASN A 42 -7.52 9.02 11.05
CA ASN A 42 -7.85 9.71 9.80
C ASN A 42 -6.66 10.48 9.26
N ARG A 43 -5.95 11.21 10.12
CA ARG A 43 -4.77 11.97 9.73
C ARG A 43 -3.67 11.06 9.18
N LYS A 44 -3.39 9.93 9.85
CA LYS A 44 -2.44 8.92 9.34
C LYS A 44 -2.89 8.30 8.01
N PHE A 45 -4.19 8.08 7.79
CA PHE A 45 -4.69 7.60 6.48
C PHE A 45 -4.45 8.62 5.37
N ILE A 46 -4.74 9.89 5.64
CA ILE A 46 -4.50 10.98 4.70
C ILE A 46 -3.00 11.05 4.37
N ILE A 47 -2.13 10.97 5.37
CA ILE A 47 -0.66 10.91 5.20
C ILE A 47 -0.28 9.69 4.36
N SER A 48 -0.81 8.50 4.67
CA SER A 48 -0.50 7.26 3.95
C SER A 48 -0.82 7.39 2.46
N LYS A 49 -1.96 7.97 2.10
CA LYS A 49 -2.33 8.23 0.70
C LYS A 49 -1.31 9.13 0.00
N PHE A 50 -0.83 10.18 0.68
CA PHE A 50 0.18 11.07 0.12
C PHE A 50 1.54 10.41 -0.01
N VAL A 51 1.97 9.65 0.99
CA VAL A 51 3.22 8.89 0.97
C VAL A 51 3.19 7.88 -0.19
N ASN A 52 2.11 7.12 -0.35
CA ASN A 52 1.98 6.15 -1.44
C ASN A 52 2.10 6.81 -2.81
N LYS A 53 1.40 7.93 -3.02
CA LYS A 53 1.45 8.68 -4.28
C LYS A 53 2.83 9.30 -4.53
N PHE A 54 3.45 9.87 -3.50
CA PHE A 54 4.76 10.52 -3.61
C PHE A 54 5.88 9.52 -3.92
N LEU A 55 5.75 8.31 -3.39
CA LEU A 55 6.73 7.23 -3.54
C LEU A 55 6.30 6.17 -4.55
N ASN A 56 5.58 6.60 -5.58
CA ASN A 56 5.21 5.79 -6.74
C ASN A 56 4.62 4.40 -6.40
N GLY A 57 3.68 4.34 -5.47
CA GLY A 57 3.02 3.09 -5.09
C GLY A 57 3.77 2.24 -4.06
N CYS A 58 4.78 2.79 -3.38
CA CYS A 58 5.57 2.09 -2.35
C CYS A 58 4.73 1.35 -1.30
N ILE A 59 3.72 2.01 -0.71
CA ILE A 59 2.86 1.39 0.31
C ILE A 59 2.04 0.25 -0.30
N GLU A 60 1.53 0.45 -1.51
CA GLU A 60 0.76 -0.59 -2.20
C GLU A 60 1.62 -1.83 -2.50
N ASN A 61 2.83 -1.64 -3.03
CA ASN A 61 3.76 -2.74 -3.30
C ASN A 61 4.09 -3.52 -2.01
N LEU A 62 4.31 -2.82 -0.90
CA LEU A 62 4.56 -3.43 0.41
C LEU A 62 3.35 -4.20 0.94
N LEU A 63 2.16 -3.60 0.89
CA LEU A 63 0.92 -4.26 1.31
C LEU A 63 0.67 -5.52 0.49
N GLU A 64 0.84 -5.47 -0.82
CA GLU A 64 0.64 -6.63 -1.67
C GLU A 64 1.56 -7.79 -1.32
N VAL A 65 2.83 -7.51 -1.00
CA VAL A 65 3.78 -8.55 -0.59
C VAL A 65 3.48 -9.08 0.81
N LEU A 66 3.12 -8.21 1.75
CA LEU A 66 2.90 -8.58 3.16
C LEU A 66 1.53 -9.20 3.45
N MET A 67 0.52 -8.87 2.63
CA MET A 67 -0.84 -9.40 2.79
C MET A 67 -1.05 -10.74 2.06
N ASP A 68 -0.08 -11.18 1.25
CA ASP A 68 -0.19 -12.42 0.50
C ASP A 68 0.05 -13.65 1.40
N GLN A 69 -1.03 -14.39 1.66
CA GLN A 69 -1.02 -15.58 2.49
C GLN A 69 -0.25 -16.75 1.86
N ASP A 70 -0.28 -16.89 0.53
CA ASP A 70 0.39 -17.97 -0.19
C ASP A 70 1.91 -17.85 -0.03
N ASN A 71 2.38 -16.61 0.10
CA ASN A 71 3.80 -16.30 0.18
C ASN A 71 4.37 -16.34 1.60
N LYS A 72 3.52 -16.30 2.64
CA LYS A 72 3.91 -16.37 4.06
C LYS A 72 5.02 -15.36 4.46
N ILE A 73 5.02 -14.18 3.83
CA ILE A 73 5.95 -13.10 4.16
C ILE A 73 5.30 -12.21 5.23
N ASN A 74 5.74 -12.34 6.48
CA ASN A 74 5.19 -11.62 7.63
C ASN A 74 5.90 -10.28 7.95
N TYR A 75 7.05 -10.04 7.33
CA TYR A 75 7.78 -8.78 7.43
C TYR A 75 8.65 -8.54 6.20
N ILE A 76 9.10 -7.31 6.03
CA ILE A 76 10.14 -6.94 5.06
C ILE A 76 11.22 -6.16 5.80
N ASN A 77 12.48 -6.59 5.68
CA ASN A 77 13.60 -5.85 6.24
C ASN A 77 14.12 -4.77 5.27
N THR A 78 14.94 -3.85 5.77
CA THR A 78 15.44 -2.73 4.94
C THR A 78 16.18 -3.19 3.68
N TYR A 79 16.99 -4.24 3.75
CA TYR A 79 17.74 -4.74 2.59
C TYR A 79 16.85 -5.46 1.59
N GLU A 80 15.86 -6.24 2.06
CA GLU A 80 14.86 -6.86 1.19
C GLU A 80 14.03 -5.81 0.44
N TYR A 81 13.62 -4.74 1.14
CA TYR A 81 12.95 -3.63 0.50
C TYR A 81 13.85 -2.97 -0.54
N MET A 82 15.09 -2.64 -0.12
CA MET A 82 16.08 -1.97 -0.95
C MET A 82 16.32 -2.79 -2.23
N PHE A 83 16.73 -4.05 -2.12
CA PHE A 83 17.13 -4.86 -3.27
C PHE A 83 15.97 -5.30 -4.17
N PHE A 84 14.79 -5.57 -3.62
CA PHE A 84 13.73 -6.26 -4.39
C PHE A 84 12.45 -5.44 -4.52
N ILE A 85 12.01 -4.76 -3.47
CA ILE A 85 10.74 -4.00 -3.51
C ILE A 85 10.90 -2.69 -4.31
N THR A 86 12.04 -1.99 -4.18
CA THR A 86 12.26 -0.75 -4.95
C THR A 86 12.37 -0.99 -6.46
N ALA A 87 12.70 -2.21 -6.89
CA ALA A 87 12.77 -2.59 -8.29
C ALA A 87 11.39 -2.93 -8.89
N ILE A 88 10.33 -3.00 -8.07
CA ILE A 88 8.96 -3.20 -8.55
C ILE A 88 8.46 -1.90 -9.20
N ASN A 89 8.09 -1.97 -10.48
CA ASN A 89 7.60 -0.82 -11.26
C ASN A 89 8.57 0.37 -11.31
N PHE A 90 9.87 0.13 -11.15
CA PHE A 90 10.88 1.17 -11.34
C PHE A 90 11.10 1.41 -12.84
N GLU A 91 11.11 2.66 -13.28
CA GLU A 91 11.38 3.01 -14.69
C GLU A 91 12.87 2.82 -15.00
N SER A 92 13.29 1.58 -15.24
CA SER A 92 14.63 1.24 -15.69
C SER A 92 14.63 0.01 -16.59
N ASN A 93 15.79 -0.35 -17.14
CA ASN A 93 15.97 -1.58 -17.90
C ASN A 93 15.85 -2.85 -17.04
N PHE A 94 15.78 -2.71 -15.72
CA PHE A 94 15.64 -3.80 -14.76
C PHE A 94 14.38 -3.56 -13.91
N ILE A 95 13.26 -4.15 -14.34
CA ILE A 95 11.97 -4.05 -13.66
C ILE A 95 11.62 -5.44 -13.13
N LEU A 96 11.37 -5.54 -11.83
CA LEU A 96 10.83 -6.77 -11.26
C LEU A 96 9.30 -6.75 -11.28
N THR A 97 8.71 -7.87 -11.65
CA THR A 97 7.35 -8.18 -11.26
C THR A 97 7.30 -8.48 -9.76
N LYS A 98 6.10 -8.37 -9.19
CA LYS A 98 5.88 -8.67 -7.77
C LYS A 98 6.23 -10.12 -7.42
N SER A 99 5.90 -11.07 -8.32
CA SER A 99 6.21 -12.49 -8.13
C SER A 99 7.71 -12.74 -8.10
N GLU A 100 8.48 -12.08 -8.97
CA GLU A 100 9.94 -12.19 -8.98
C GLU A 100 10.54 -11.58 -7.73
N ALA A 101 10.07 -10.40 -7.31
CA ALA A 101 10.53 -9.78 -6.06
C ALA A 101 10.31 -10.70 -4.85
N VAL A 102 9.14 -11.35 -4.76
CA VAL A 102 8.83 -12.32 -3.70
C VAL A 102 9.74 -13.56 -3.78
N SER A 103 9.97 -14.09 -4.99
CA SER A 103 10.88 -15.23 -5.19
C SER A 103 12.29 -14.89 -4.70
N HIS A 104 12.82 -13.74 -5.10
CA HIS A 104 14.14 -13.29 -4.67
C HIS A 104 14.23 -13.01 -3.17
N ILE A 105 13.18 -12.49 -2.54
CA ILE A 105 13.14 -12.36 -1.07
C ILE A 105 13.24 -13.74 -0.41
N LYS A 106 12.48 -14.73 -0.90
CA LYS A 106 12.52 -16.10 -0.37
C LYS A 106 13.90 -16.74 -0.55
N GLU A 107 14.53 -16.57 -1.72
CA GLU A 107 15.89 -17.05 -1.98
C GLU A 107 16.93 -16.35 -1.10
N TYR A 108 16.85 -15.03 -0.98
CA TYR A 108 17.72 -14.24 -0.13
C TYR A 108 17.64 -14.69 1.33
N ARG A 109 16.45 -15.05 1.82
CA ARG A 109 16.25 -15.58 3.18
C ARG A 109 16.82 -16.98 3.40
N LYS A 110 17.02 -17.78 2.35
CA LYS A 110 17.69 -19.09 2.44
C LYS A 110 19.20 -18.95 2.64
N LEU A 111 19.77 -17.80 2.31
CA LEU A 111 21.19 -17.54 2.48
C LEU A 111 21.53 -17.37 3.97
N SER A 112 22.72 -17.83 4.35
CA SER A 112 23.29 -17.56 5.67
C SER A 112 23.57 -16.07 5.84
N ARG A 113 23.68 -15.61 7.09
CA ARG A 113 24.04 -14.22 7.41
C ARG A 113 25.37 -13.80 6.76
N THR A 114 26.34 -14.71 6.68
CA THR A 114 27.63 -14.47 6.03
C THR A 114 27.45 -14.24 4.53
N GLN A 115 26.66 -15.08 3.86
CA GLN A 115 26.36 -14.93 2.43
C GLN A 115 25.60 -13.62 2.14
N GLN A 116 24.60 -13.28 2.95
CA GLN A 116 23.88 -12.00 2.83
C GLN A 116 24.81 -10.79 3.02
N LYS A 117 25.76 -10.90 3.95
CA LYS A 117 26.79 -9.87 4.16
C LYS A 117 27.74 -9.77 2.97
N SER A 118 28.18 -10.90 2.40
CA SER A 118 29.01 -10.91 1.20
C SER A 118 28.32 -10.26 0.00
N ILE A 119 27.01 -10.47 -0.19
CA ILE A 119 26.22 -9.76 -1.21
C ILE A 119 26.27 -8.25 -0.95
N THR A 120 26.05 -7.84 0.29
CA THR A 120 26.06 -6.42 0.67
C THR A 120 27.43 -5.78 0.43
N GLU A 121 28.51 -6.47 0.77
CA GLU A 121 29.89 -6.01 0.53
C GLU A 121 30.23 -5.96 -0.96
N PHE A 122 29.78 -6.96 -1.72
CA PHE A 122 29.90 -6.96 -3.17
C PHE A 122 29.19 -5.76 -3.79
N LEU A 123 27.94 -5.49 -3.42
CA LEU A 123 27.18 -4.34 -3.93
C LEU A 123 27.83 -3.01 -3.53
N LYS A 124 28.31 -2.88 -2.29
CA LYS A 124 29.05 -1.68 -1.83
C LYS A 124 30.29 -1.42 -2.67
N LYS A 125 30.98 -2.46 -3.13
CA LYS A 125 32.20 -2.35 -3.95
C LYS A 125 31.90 -2.04 -5.41
N ASN A 126 30.80 -2.58 -5.96
CA ASN A 126 30.51 -2.54 -7.40
C ASN A 126 29.49 -1.49 -7.83
N ILE A 127 28.67 -0.95 -6.92
CA ILE A 127 27.77 0.18 -7.23
C ILE A 127 28.59 1.47 -7.21
N ILE A 128 29.08 1.86 -8.39
CA ILE A 128 29.93 3.03 -8.60
C ILE A 128 29.08 4.18 -9.15
N PRO A 129 29.15 5.40 -8.56
CA PRO A 129 28.38 6.55 -9.04
C PRO A 129 28.80 7.03 -10.43
N ASP A 130 27.83 7.45 -11.22
CA ASP A 130 28.00 7.87 -12.61
C ASP A 130 28.71 9.25 -12.79
N LYS A 131 29.06 9.97 -11.70
CA LYS A 131 29.66 11.32 -11.81
C LYS A 131 30.84 11.63 -10.88
N LYS A 132 31.83 12.31 -11.48
CA LYS A 132 33.16 12.75 -11.01
C LYS A 132 33.26 13.61 -9.73
N ARG A 133 32.29 13.67 -8.82
CA ARG A 133 32.49 14.36 -7.52
C ARG A 133 31.83 13.60 -6.37
N ILE A 134 32.70 13.10 -5.49
CA ILE A 134 32.46 12.33 -4.25
C ILE A 134 32.15 10.84 -4.50
N ALA A 135 33.14 10.15 -5.06
CA ALA A 135 33.21 8.70 -5.15
C ALA A 135 33.16 8.07 -3.74
N LYS A 136 32.02 7.42 -3.42
CA LYS A 136 31.79 6.43 -2.32
C LYS A 136 30.30 6.25 -1.97
N LYS A 137 29.36 7.00 -2.56
CA LYS A 137 28.07 7.25 -1.90
C LYS A 137 26.82 6.58 -2.49
N ASP A 138 26.80 5.92 -3.64
CA ASP A 138 25.50 5.49 -4.21
C ASP A 138 24.81 4.39 -3.40
N PHE A 139 25.53 3.34 -3.00
CA PHE A 139 24.96 2.34 -2.07
C PHE A 139 24.56 2.98 -0.73
N HIS A 140 25.40 3.87 -0.20
CA HIS A 140 25.13 4.52 1.08
C HIS A 140 23.93 5.48 1.01
N ASN A 141 23.79 6.22 -0.09
CA ASN A 141 22.66 7.09 -0.38
C ASN A 141 21.39 6.26 -0.51
N TRP A 142 21.42 5.17 -1.28
CA TRP A 142 20.29 4.25 -1.41
C TRP A 142 19.85 3.69 -0.05
N LYS A 143 20.82 3.29 0.78
CA LYS A 143 20.53 2.84 2.15
C LYS A 143 19.96 3.95 3.02
N ASN A 144 20.52 5.16 2.96
CA ASN A 144 20.06 6.32 3.73
C ASN A 144 18.65 6.76 3.32
N GLU A 145 18.35 6.78 2.03
CA GLU A 145 17.02 7.06 1.50
C GLU A 145 16.02 6.00 1.97
N THR A 146 16.41 4.71 1.89
CA THR A 146 15.57 3.61 2.39
C THR A 146 15.35 3.68 3.90
N ASP A 147 16.38 4.02 4.67
CA ASP A 147 16.25 4.21 6.11
C ASP A 147 15.34 5.39 6.44
N SER A 148 15.46 6.50 5.71
CA SER A 148 14.60 7.68 5.88
C SER A 148 13.15 7.36 5.56
N LEU A 149 12.91 6.58 4.51
CA LEU A 149 11.61 6.04 4.15
C LEU A 149 10.99 5.26 5.33
N PHE A 150 11.75 4.30 5.89
CA PHE A 150 11.27 3.47 6.99
C PHE A 150 10.95 4.30 8.24
N ASN A 151 11.86 5.20 8.63
CA ASN A 151 11.75 5.91 9.92
C ASN A 151 10.76 7.06 9.93
N ASN A 152 10.59 7.75 8.78
CA ASN A 152 9.88 9.02 8.75
C ASN A 152 8.56 8.95 7.99
N PHE A 153 8.41 7.97 7.09
CA PHE A 153 7.25 7.90 6.22
C PHE A 153 6.42 6.66 6.49
N LEU A 154 7.03 5.46 6.45
CA LEU A 154 6.28 4.21 6.65
C LEU A 154 5.78 4.05 8.10
N SER A 155 6.57 4.46 9.08
CA SER A 155 6.20 4.50 10.50
C SER A 155 5.00 5.41 10.81
N GLU A 156 4.80 6.46 10.01
CA GLU A 156 3.70 7.41 10.14
C GLU A 156 2.42 6.92 9.44
N THR A 157 2.50 5.82 8.69
CA THR A 157 1.32 5.24 8.05
C THR A 157 0.45 4.49 9.03
N VAL A 158 -0.81 4.26 8.65
CA VAL A 158 -1.70 3.37 9.41
C VAL A 158 -1.39 1.89 9.19
N TYR A 159 -0.65 1.57 8.13
CA TYR A 159 -0.54 0.21 7.62
C TYR A 159 0.59 -0.58 8.25
N PHE A 160 1.64 0.09 8.71
CA PHE A 160 2.89 -0.57 9.08
C PHE A 160 3.36 -0.21 10.47
N ASN A 161 3.90 -1.23 11.15
CA ASN A 161 4.68 -1.06 12.37
C ASN A 161 6.15 -1.35 12.06
N LEU A 162 7.03 -0.49 12.57
CA LEU A 162 8.48 -0.62 12.43
C LEU A 162 9.07 -1.27 13.69
N VAL A 163 9.77 -2.38 13.53
CA VAL A 163 10.38 -3.15 14.62
C VAL A 163 11.85 -3.44 14.31
N GLY A 164 12.66 -3.60 15.35
CA GLY A 164 14.05 -4.05 15.25
C GLY A 164 15.08 -3.01 15.67
N THR A 165 16.34 -3.32 15.42
CA THR A 165 17.48 -2.46 15.80
C THR A 165 17.79 -1.46 14.70
N LYS A 166 18.65 -0.48 15.00
CA LYS A 166 19.15 0.49 14.01
C LYS A 166 19.73 -0.19 12.76
N GLU A 167 20.35 -1.36 12.92
CA GLU A 167 21.01 -2.11 11.85
C GLU A 167 20.07 -3.06 11.10
N CYS A 168 19.04 -3.58 11.78
CA CYS A 168 18.11 -4.57 11.25
C CYS A 168 16.66 -4.16 11.52
N LYS A 169 16.17 -3.18 10.75
CA LYS A 169 14.78 -2.74 10.80
C LYS A 169 13.90 -3.62 9.93
N ARG A 170 12.69 -3.86 10.40
CA ARG A 170 11.66 -4.66 9.76
C ARG A 170 10.33 -3.92 9.80
N ILE A 171 9.60 -3.95 8.70
CA ILE A 171 8.22 -3.48 8.64
C ILE A 171 7.31 -4.69 8.73
N HIS A 172 6.28 -4.58 9.55
CA HIS A 172 5.19 -5.53 9.70
C HIS A 172 3.87 -4.81 9.43
N LEU A 173 2.80 -5.56 9.13
CA LEU A 173 1.44 -5.00 9.13
C LEU A 173 1.06 -4.55 10.55
N SER A 174 0.41 -3.39 10.66
CA SER A 174 0.03 -2.79 11.95
C SER A 174 -1.22 -3.44 12.54
N THR A 175 -1.09 -4.11 13.68
CA THR A 175 -2.23 -4.67 14.42
C THR A 175 -2.90 -3.62 15.33
N GLU A 176 -2.18 -2.55 15.69
CA GLU A 176 -2.61 -1.53 16.66
C GLU A 176 -3.83 -0.71 16.19
N ASN A 177 -3.98 -0.52 14.89
CA ASN A 177 -5.07 0.30 14.33
C ASN A 177 -6.35 -0.51 14.07
N GLY A 178 -6.40 -1.80 14.47
CA GLY A 178 -7.53 -2.68 14.19
C GLY A 178 -7.76 -2.98 12.71
N LEU A 179 -6.80 -2.62 11.85
CA LEU A 179 -6.86 -2.84 10.40
C LEU A 179 -6.54 -4.27 10.02
N PHE A 180 -5.68 -4.91 10.81
CA PHE A 180 -5.20 -6.27 10.60
C PHE A 180 -5.35 -7.03 11.93
N ASN A 181 -6.58 -7.34 12.34
CA ASN A 181 -6.82 -8.23 13.48
C ASN A 181 -6.59 -9.68 13.06
N ASP A 182 -5.83 -10.40 13.88
CA ASP A 182 -5.37 -11.76 13.63
C ASP A 182 -6.52 -12.73 13.32
N GLU A 183 -6.21 -13.64 12.41
CA GLU A 183 -7.03 -14.74 11.87
C GLU A 183 -8.18 -14.34 10.91
N GLN A 184 -9.09 -13.43 11.25
CA GLN A 184 -10.25 -13.15 10.38
C GLN A 184 -10.08 -12.05 9.32
N THR A 185 -9.17 -11.07 9.51
CA THR A 185 -8.88 -10.07 8.44
C THR A 185 -7.81 -10.51 7.45
N LYS A 186 -7.11 -11.61 7.78
CA LYS A 186 -6.16 -12.28 6.88
C LYS A 186 -6.87 -13.12 5.81
N LEU A 187 -8.14 -13.51 6.02
CA LEU A 187 -8.86 -14.41 5.13
C LEU A 187 -9.13 -13.80 3.73
N ASN A 188 -8.60 -14.53 2.74
CA ASN A 188 -8.78 -14.50 1.27
C ASN A 188 -8.44 -13.19 0.53
N ARG A 189 -7.20 -12.71 0.67
CA ARG A 189 -6.62 -11.79 -0.33
C ARG A 189 -5.56 -12.48 -1.16
N SER A 190 -5.90 -13.59 -1.84
CA SER A 190 -4.98 -14.13 -2.84
C SER A 190 -4.76 -13.08 -3.93
N LEU A 191 -3.50 -12.68 -4.15
CA LEU A 191 -3.14 -11.74 -5.22
C LEU A 191 -3.63 -12.24 -6.60
N GLN A 192 -3.69 -13.56 -6.78
CA GLN A 192 -4.17 -14.20 -7.99
C GLN A 192 -5.67 -13.95 -8.20
N GLU A 193 -6.48 -14.05 -7.15
CA GLU A 193 -7.92 -13.77 -7.21
C GLU A 193 -8.20 -12.29 -7.49
N ARG A 194 -7.41 -11.38 -6.90
CA ARG A 194 -7.48 -9.94 -7.20
C ARG A 194 -7.19 -9.66 -8.68
N GLN A 195 -6.11 -10.21 -9.22
CA GLN A 195 -5.75 -10.01 -10.63
C GLN A 195 -6.81 -10.61 -11.56
N LYS A 196 -7.31 -11.81 -11.24
CA LYS A 196 -8.39 -12.47 -11.97
C LYS A 196 -9.67 -11.64 -11.94
N TYR A 197 -10.02 -11.05 -10.80
CA TYR A 197 -11.18 -10.17 -10.67
C TYR A 197 -11.06 -8.92 -11.55
N MET A 198 -9.95 -8.18 -11.45
CA MET A 198 -9.75 -6.95 -12.22
C MET A 198 -9.79 -7.21 -13.73
N LYS A 199 -9.18 -8.32 -14.19
CA LYS A 199 -9.23 -8.77 -15.58
C LYS A 199 -10.65 -9.16 -16.00
N ASN A 200 -11.34 -9.97 -15.20
CA ASN A 200 -12.68 -10.46 -15.51
C ASN A 200 -13.75 -9.36 -15.49
N HIS A 201 -13.55 -8.29 -14.73
CA HIS A 201 -14.49 -7.17 -14.62
C HIS A 201 -14.08 -5.95 -15.45
N ASN A 202 -12.95 -6.02 -16.16
CA ASN A 202 -12.45 -4.94 -17.01
C ASN A 202 -12.33 -3.60 -16.25
N ILE A 203 -11.87 -3.65 -15.00
CA ILE A 203 -11.72 -2.47 -14.13
C ILE A 203 -10.29 -1.96 -14.28
N LYS A 204 -10.15 -0.69 -14.69
CA LYS A 204 -8.86 0.00 -14.67
C LYS A 204 -8.57 0.52 -13.27
N LYS A 205 -7.32 0.35 -12.84
CA LYS A 205 -6.83 0.86 -11.56
C LYS A 205 -6.98 2.39 -11.50
N LYS A 206 -7.45 2.91 -10.36
CA LYS A 206 -7.70 4.34 -10.15
C LYS A 206 -7.13 4.76 -8.80
N ASP A 207 -6.38 5.85 -8.77
CA ASP A 207 -5.77 6.36 -7.54
C ASP A 207 -6.80 6.60 -6.43
N GLY A 208 -6.54 6.04 -5.25
CA GLY A 208 -7.40 6.18 -4.08
C GLY A 208 -8.59 5.23 -4.00
N PHE A 209 -8.67 4.27 -4.93
CA PHE A 209 -9.58 3.14 -4.86
C PHE A 209 -8.81 1.88 -4.47
N GLU A 210 -9.40 1.09 -3.59
CA GLU A 210 -8.90 -0.18 -3.10
C GLU A 210 -9.95 -1.25 -3.41
N LEU A 211 -9.51 -2.50 -3.61
CA LEU A 211 -10.47 -3.59 -3.67
C LEU A 211 -11.00 -3.76 -2.24
N ASP A 212 -12.31 -3.63 -2.08
CA ASP A 212 -13.00 -3.98 -0.83
C ASP A 212 -12.72 -5.46 -0.50
N ASN A 213 -13.10 -5.90 0.70
CA ASN A 213 -12.97 -7.29 1.09
C ASN A 213 -13.41 -8.24 -0.05
N TRP A 214 -12.69 -9.35 -0.24
CA TRP A 214 -12.92 -10.29 -1.34
C TRP A 214 -14.39 -10.75 -1.42
N LEU A 215 -15.09 -10.79 -0.29
CA LEU A 215 -16.52 -11.09 -0.17
C LEU A 215 -17.40 -10.16 -1.01
N ASN A 216 -17.09 -8.85 -1.07
CA ASN A 216 -17.91 -7.87 -1.77
C ASN A 216 -17.51 -7.71 -3.24
N MET A 217 -16.32 -8.18 -3.62
CA MET A 217 -15.83 -8.18 -5.00
C MET A 217 -16.10 -6.83 -5.70
N ILE A 218 -15.79 -5.70 -5.06
CA ILE A 218 -15.96 -4.35 -5.62
C ILE A 218 -14.75 -3.47 -5.35
N TYR A 219 -14.51 -2.51 -6.24
CA TYR A 219 -13.39 -1.58 -6.13
C TYR A 219 -13.92 -0.25 -5.58
N ILE A 220 -13.69 0.02 -4.30
CA ILE A 220 -14.29 1.15 -3.55
C ILE A 220 -13.21 2.15 -3.18
N ASP A 221 -13.56 3.43 -3.06
CA ASP A 221 -12.66 4.39 -2.44
C ASP A 221 -12.42 4.10 -0.95
N ALA A 222 -11.18 4.32 -0.49
CA ALA A 222 -10.76 3.99 0.88
C ALA A 222 -11.56 4.72 1.98
N TYR A 223 -12.16 5.89 1.71
CA TYR A 223 -12.95 6.63 2.69
C TYR A 223 -14.32 6.02 2.89
N SER A 224 -14.97 5.53 1.83
CA SER A 224 -16.20 4.75 1.95
C SER A 224 -15.93 3.42 2.66
N HIS A 225 -14.86 2.70 2.30
CA HIS A 225 -14.50 1.42 2.92
C HIS A 225 -14.40 1.48 4.47
N ARG A 226 -13.86 2.57 5.03
CA ARG A 226 -13.68 2.71 6.49
C ARG A 226 -14.99 2.93 7.28
N LYS A 227 -16.09 3.34 6.63
CA LYS A 227 -17.34 3.67 7.34
C LYS A 227 -18.12 2.44 7.84
N VAL A 228 -17.74 1.25 7.41
CA VAL A 228 -18.39 -0.02 7.77
C VAL A 228 -17.35 -0.94 8.43
N LYS A 229 -17.76 -1.70 9.45
CA LYS A 229 -16.93 -2.72 10.10
C LYS A 229 -17.28 -4.11 9.54
N GLN A 230 -16.59 -5.14 10.01
CA GLN A 230 -16.61 -6.52 9.49
C GLN A 230 -18.03 -7.11 9.30
N HIS A 231 -18.17 -8.06 8.37
CA HIS A 231 -19.43 -8.70 7.91
C HIS A 231 -20.38 -7.74 7.17
N ILE A 232 -20.03 -7.51 5.90
CA ILE A 232 -20.71 -6.53 5.06
C ILE A 232 -21.55 -7.26 4.01
N THR A 233 -22.85 -6.98 3.97
CA THR A 233 -23.72 -7.43 2.89
C THR A 233 -23.75 -6.40 1.77
N LEU A 234 -23.50 -6.85 0.55
CA LEU A 234 -23.64 -6.05 -0.66
C LEU A 234 -25.09 -6.13 -1.16
N ASN A 235 -25.75 -4.98 -1.15
CA ASN A 235 -27.13 -4.83 -1.59
C ASN A 235 -27.19 -3.92 -2.82
N LYS A 236 -28.24 -4.14 -3.64
CA LYS A 236 -28.54 -3.26 -4.76
C LYS A 236 -29.10 -1.93 -4.24
N GLY A 237 -28.53 -0.81 -4.66
CA GLY A 237 -29.07 0.52 -4.42
C GLY A 237 -30.00 0.96 -5.56
N ASN A 238 -30.26 2.26 -5.64
CA ASN A 238 -31.04 2.83 -6.74
C ASN A 238 -30.24 2.81 -8.06
N ASN A 239 -30.87 2.36 -9.15
CA ASN A 239 -30.26 2.27 -10.48
C ASN A 239 -28.98 1.39 -10.52
N GLN A 240 -27.83 2.03 -10.75
CA GLN A 240 -26.50 1.42 -10.84
C GLN A 240 -25.70 1.59 -9.54
N ASP A 241 -26.31 2.12 -8.49
CA ASP A 241 -25.66 2.30 -7.21
C ASP A 241 -25.71 1.00 -6.39
N LEU A 242 -24.80 0.90 -5.44
CA LEU A 242 -24.69 -0.22 -4.51
C LEU A 242 -24.85 0.30 -3.09
N LYS A 243 -25.18 -0.62 -2.19
CA LYS A 243 -25.35 -0.33 -0.77
C LYS A 243 -24.59 -1.37 0.03
N LEU A 244 -23.74 -0.93 0.94
CA LEU A 244 -23.11 -1.81 1.92
C LEU A 244 -23.85 -1.67 3.24
N SER A 245 -24.19 -2.80 3.85
CA SER A 245 -24.79 -2.85 5.18
C SER A 245 -23.99 -3.76 6.09
N ASP A 246 -23.69 -3.28 7.29
CA ASP A 246 -23.07 -4.05 8.37
C ASP A 246 -24.15 -4.75 9.22
N SER A 247 -23.77 -5.81 9.94
CA SER A 247 -24.51 -6.44 11.04
C SER A 247 -25.08 -5.45 12.08
N CYS A 248 -24.45 -4.28 12.24
CA CYS A 248 -24.91 -3.21 13.13
C CYS A 248 -25.90 -2.21 12.46
N ASN A 249 -26.52 -2.56 11.33
CA ASN A 249 -27.43 -1.70 10.55
C ASN A 249 -26.84 -0.36 10.10
N LYS A 250 -25.50 -0.26 10.01
CA LYS A 250 -24.85 0.89 9.38
C LYS A 250 -24.80 0.71 7.88
N GLU A 251 -25.30 1.71 7.16
CA GLU A 251 -25.45 1.64 5.71
C GLU A 251 -24.57 2.68 5.01
N ILE A 252 -23.86 2.24 3.97
CA ILE A 252 -23.10 3.12 3.08
C ILE A 252 -23.71 3.05 1.69
N TYR A 253 -24.02 4.22 1.15
CA TYR A 253 -24.38 4.36 -0.26
C TYR A 253 -23.14 4.53 -1.15
N LEU A 254 -23.02 3.62 -2.11
CA LEU A 254 -21.96 3.60 -3.11
C LEU A 254 -22.51 4.02 -4.47
N LYS A 255 -22.16 5.22 -4.89
CA LYS A 255 -22.47 5.78 -6.21
C LYS A 255 -21.45 5.30 -7.23
N LYS A 256 -21.95 4.70 -8.32
CA LYS A 256 -21.09 4.21 -9.39
C LYS A 256 -20.24 5.33 -9.98
N ASP A 257 -18.99 5.01 -10.29
CA ASP A 257 -17.94 5.89 -10.85
C ASP A 257 -17.46 7.03 -9.92
N LYS A 258 -18.17 7.27 -8.81
CA LYS A 258 -17.81 8.25 -7.78
C LYS A 258 -17.02 7.63 -6.63
N ASN A 259 -17.59 6.62 -5.96
CA ASN A 259 -17.00 5.93 -4.82
C ASN A 259 -16.95 4.40 -4.97
N VAL A 260 -17.54 3.85 -6.02
CA VAL A 260 -17.38 2.44 -6.39
C VAL A 260 -17.19 2.27 -7.88
N LEU A 261 -16.32 1.34 -8.26
CA LEU A 261 -16.02 0.93 -9.61
C LEU A 261 -16.29 -0.58 -9.72
N TYR A 262 -17.18 -0.95 -10.63
CA TYR A 262 -17.52 -2.33 -10.92
C TYR A 262 -18.13 -2.45 -12.31
N ASN A 263 -18.11 -3.65 -12.89
CA ASN A 263 -18.77 -3.91 -14.16
C ASN A 263 -20.27 -4.09 -13.96
N TYR A 264 -21.06 -3.11 -14.38
CA TYR A 264 -22.52 -3.17 -14.26
C TYR A 264 -23.14 -4.39 -14.94
N LYS A 265 -22.56 -4.88 -16.05
CA LYS A 265 -23.06 -6.09 -16.73
C LYS A 265 -22.92 -7.35 -15.86
N LYS A 266 -22.05 -7.31 -14.85
CA LYS A 266 -21.80 -8.39 -13.89
C LYS A 266 -22.41 -8.10 -12.51
N GLN A 267 -23.24 -7.07 -12.38
CA GLN A 267 -23.84 -6.68 -11.10
C GLN A 267 -24.58 -7.86 -10.45
N LYS A 268 -25.36 -8.60 -11.25
CA LYS A 268 -26.12 -9.76 -10.77
C LYS A 268 -25.19 -10.86 -10.27
N GLU A 269 -24.22 -11.28 -11.09
CA GLU A 269 -23.23 -12.31 -10.72
C GLU A 269 -22.48 -11.96 -9.42
N MET A 270 -22.12 -10.70 -9.25
CA MET A 270 -21.44 -10.19 -8.06
C MET A 270 -22.33 -10.20 -6.82
N LEU A 271 -23.60 -9.79 -6.93
CA LEU A 271 -24.57 -9.82 -5.83
C LEU A 271 -24.90 -11.26 -5.41
N ASP A 272 -25.06 -12.16 -6.38
CA ASP A 272 -25.36 -13.58 -6.14
C ASP A 272 -24.18 -14.24 -5.40
N LYS A 273 -22.94 -14.01 -5.86
CA LYS A 273 -21.73 -14.48 -5.16
C LYS A 273 -21.61 -13.94 -3.75
N ASN A 274 -21.87 -12.65 -3.53
CA ASN A 274 -21.81 -12.06 -2.19
C ASN A 274 -22.84 -12.72 -1.25
N ARG A 275 -24.05 -12.99 -1.74
CA ARG A 275 -25.09 -13.68 -0.97
C ARG A 275 -24.68 -15.10 -0.61
N ASP A 276 -24.20 -15.88 -1.58
CA ASP A 276 -23.78 -17.27 -1.37
C ASP A 276 -22.66 -17.38 -0.31
N LEU A 277 -21.75 -16.40 -0.30
CA LEU A 277 -20.64 -16.33 0.65
C LEU A 277 -21.07 -15.95 2.08
N ILE A 278 -22.15 -15.17 2.22
CA ILE A 278 -22.72 -14.81 3.53
C ILE A 278 -23.55 -15.97 4.11
N THR A 279 -24.17 -16.78 3.25
CA THR A 279 -25.06 -17.87 3.67
C THR A 279 -24.36 -19.19 3.97
N LYS A 280 -23.06 -19.33 3.69
CA LYS A 280 -22.29 -20.51 4.12
C LYS A 280 -21.76 -20.26 5.53
N PRO A 281 -22.28 -20.93 6.58
CA PRO A 281 -21.60 -20.95 7.88
C PRO A 281 -20.25 -21.63 7.69
N GLU A 282 -19.28 -21.28 8.54
CA GLU A 282 -17.99 -21.97 8.66
C GLU A 282 -18.21 -23.45 9.05
N GLU A 283 -18.50 -24.32 8.08
CA GLU A 283 -18.19 -25.74 8.17
C GLU A 283 -16.68 -25.87 7.97
N ASP A 284 -15.93 -25.76 9.07
CA ASP A 284 -14.67 -26.46 9.35
C ASP A 284 -13.88 -25.72 10.43
N ASN A 285 -14.15 -26.04 11.69
CA ASN A 285 -13.21 -25.93 12.81
C ASN A 285 -13.57 -26.92 13.95
N ASN A 286 -14.02 -28.12 13.58
CA ASN A 286 -13.98 -29.28 14.46
C ASN A 286 -13.02 -30.30 13.83
N ILE A 287 -11.73 -30.14 14.13
CA ILE A 287 -10.78 -31.24 14.09
C ILE A 287 -10.11 -31.24 15.47
N GLU A 288 -10.31 -32.34 16.19
CA GLU A 288 -9.70 -32.70 17.47
C GLU A 288 -8.17 -32.62 17.46
#